data_AF-A0A817D6K9-F1
#
_entry.id   AF-A0A817D6K9-F1
#
_cell.length_a   1.000
_cell.length_b   1.000
_cell.length_c   1.000
_cell.angle_alpha   90.00
_cell.angle_beta   90.00
_cell.angle_gamma   90.00
#
_symmetry.space_group_name_H-M   'P 1'
#
loop_
_entity.id
_entity.type
_entity.pdbx_description
1 polymer ?
#
loop_
_entity_poly.entity_id
_entity_poly.type
_entity_poly.pdbx_seq_one_letter_code
_entity_poly.pdbx_strand_id
1 'polypeptide(L)'
;MLRDNTPNERIVQLEANGGVMENGCTTPNFLPGFNLECYPNQDSTKYIDSLQLDTVHTILRGTLRYKGFCSNTLGLIRLGLLSDKPHPSLQFTDNLTWKEFMCDLLNLKRDTSVNTIRSVVLQQLKNESQLETIDQLGLLSEDILVEKRSNPLDTLSNWLAKRLSYGPNERDIVILHHEVGVTWPSVSREENELKTIEMVIYGDQKYTAMAKIVGLPTAIVTRMLVDNEISDRGVVKPVKRTIYQSILHELKREGISWTEKTIKK
;
A
#
# COMPACT_ATOMS: atom_id res chain seq x y z
N MET A 1 12.52 4.12 -0.25
CA MET A 1 13.77 4.88 -0.23
C MET A 1 13.50 6.21 0.46
N LEU A 2 13.76 6.33 1.76
CA LEU A 2 13.71 7.61 2.47
C LEU A 2 15.14 8.18 2.46
N ARG A 3 15.30 9.49 2.23
CA ARG A 3 16.62 10.17 2.24
C ARG A 3 16.85 10.87 3.58
N ASP A 4 18.04 10.65 4.12
CA ASP A 4 18.64 11.39 5.23
C ASP A 4 19.59 12.48 4.67
N ASN A 5 19.72 13.60 5.37
CA ASN A 5 20.36 14.84 4.94
C ASN A 5 21.91 14.74 4.90
N THR A 6 22.49 13.93 4.01
CA THR A 6 23.94 13.92 3.76
C THR A 6 24.28 14.13 2.27
N PRO A 7 25.46 14.71 1.94
CA PRO A 7 25.79 15.27 0.62
C PRO A 7 26.11 14.25 -0.48
N ASN A 8 25.83 12.97 -0.26
CA ASN A 8 26.07 11.93 -1.25
C ASN A 8 24.72 11.37 -1.70
N GLU A 9 24.46 11.43 -3.00
CA GLU A 9 23.36 10.74 -3.65
C GLU A 9 23.49 9.24 -3.37
N ARG A 10 22.70 8.75 -2.40
CA ARG A 10 22.72 7.34 -1.98
C ARG A 10 21.40 6.69 -2.36
N ILE A 11 21.50 5.56 -3.03
CA ILE A 11 20.38 4.63 -3.22
C ILE A 11 20.13 3.96 -1.86
N VAL A 12 18.91 4.05 -1.35
CA VAL A 12 18.52 3.45 -0.06
C VAL A 12 17.70 2.21 -0.33
N GLN A 13 18.28 1.05 -0.05
CA GLN A 13 17.61 -0.24 -0.14
C GLN A 13 17.12 -0.66 1.26
N LEU A 14 15.88 -1.15 1.32
CA LEU A 14 15.30 -1.73 2.53
C LEU A 14 15.17 -3.23 2.34
N GLU A 15 15.45 -3.97 3.41
CA GLU A 15 15.42 -5.43 3.39
C GLU A 15 14.01 -5.99 3.17
N ALA A 16 13.98 -7.18 2.56
CA ALA A 16 12.77 -7.98 2.43
C ALA A 16 12.30 -8.52 3.81
N ASN A 17 11.24 -9.33 3.83
CA ASN A 17 10.77 -10.03 5.03
C ASN A 17 10.44 -9.12 6.23
N GLY A 18 9.83 -7.96 5.95
CA GLY A 18 9.37 -7.03 6.98
C GLY A 18 10.27 -5.81 7.19
N GLY A 19 11.47 -5.76 6.60
CA GLY A 19 12.36 -4.60 6.72
C GLY A 19 11.74 -3.27 6.29
N VAL A 20 10.85 -3.29 5.29
CA VAL A 20 10.07 -2.11 4.87
C VAL A 20 9.08 -1.66 5.95
N MET A 21 8.39 -2.60 6.61
CA MET A 21 7.41 -2.28 7.66
C MET A 21 8.10 -1.80 8.94
N GLU A 22 9.27 -2.36 9.23
CA GLU A 22 10.05 -2.04 10.43
C GLU A 22 10.81 -0.70 10.29
N ASN A 23 11.41 -0.44 9.14
CA ASN A 23 12.34 0.70 8.98
C ASN A 23 11.89 1.74 7.94
N GLY A 24 10.87 1.44 7.14
CA GLY A 24 10.43 2.30 6.04
C GLY A 24 9.13 3.07 6.29
N CYS A 25 8.42 2.78 7.38
CA CYS A 25 7.12 3.37 7.65
C CYS A 25 7.24 4.74 8.34
N THR A 26 6.56 5.76 7.81
CA THR A 26 6.59 7.13 8.34
C THR A 26 5.17 7.73 8.37
N THR A 27 4.97 8.79 9.15
CA THR A 27 3.67 9.48 9.24
C THR A 27 3.73 10.77 8.39
N PRO A 28 3.03 10.84 7.24
CA PRO A 28 2.95 12.05 6.45
C PRO A 28 2.12 13.14 7.15
N ASN A 29 2.36 14.41 6.83
CA ASN A 29 1.66 15.57 7.40
C ASN A 29 0.83 16.38 6.39
N PHE A 30 0.77 15.96 5.11
CA PHE A 30 0.13 16.71 4.04
C PHE A 30 -1.41 16.63 4.00
N LEU A 31 -2.02 15.81 4.86
CA LEU A 31 -3.47 15.63 4.96
C LEU A 31 -3.89 15.44 6.44
N PRO A 32 -3.91 16.51 7.26
CA PRO A 32 -4.07 16.41 8.72
C PRO A 32 -5.42 15.84 9.17
N GLY A 33 -6.44 15.86 8.29
CA GLY A 33 -7.73 15.21 8.55
C GLY A 33 -7.70 13.68 8.51
N PHE A 34 -6.59 13.08 8.04
CA PHE A 34 -6.43 11.63 7.95
C PHE A 34 -5.26 11.15 8.82
N ASN A 35 -5.50 10.07 9.57
CA ASN A 35 -4.44 9.40 10.35
C ASN A 35 -3.68 8.39 9.48
N LEU A 36 -2.86 8.89 8.57
CA LEU A 36 -2.13 8.10 7.58
C LEU A 36 -0.73 7.71 8.06
N GLU A 37 -0.22 6.65 7.45
CA GLU A 37 1.20 6.30 7.40
C GLU A 37 1.57 5.96 5.95
N CYS A 38 2.84 6.07 5.63
CA CYS A 38 3.36 5.74 4.31
C CYS A 38 4.62 4.90 4.42
N TYR A 39 4.79 3.98 3.47
CA TYR A 39 6.02 3.22 3.32
C TYR A 39 6.45 3.23 1.84
N PRO A 40 7.76 3.16 1.56
CA PRO A 40 8.27 3.13 0.20
C PRO A 40 7.88 1.86 -0.53
N ASN A 41 7.62 1.98 -1.84
CA ASN A 41 7.07 0.89 -2.63
C ASN A 41 7.96 0.54 -3.83
N GLN A 42 8.37 -0.74 -3.92
CA GLN A 42 9.23 -1.28 -4.98
C GLN A 42 10.47 -0.41 -5.23
N ASP A 43 10.91 -0.35 -6.49
CA ASP A 43 11.97 0.51 -6.97
C ASP A 43 11.41 1.84 -7.50
N SER A 44 11.94 2.94 -6.94
CA SER A 44 11.65 4.32 -7.35
C SER A 44 12.69 4.88 -8.32
N THR A 45 13.87 4.27 -8.44
CA THR A 45 14.96 4.76 -9.30
C THR A 45 14.62 4.64 -10.79
N LYS A 46 13.83 3.62 -11.17
CA LYS A 46 13.27 3.48 -12.53
C LYS A 46 12.48 4.70 -13.06
N TYR A 47 12.06 5.61 -12.19
CA TYR A 47 11.36 6.83 -12.60
C TYR A 47 12.29 7.92 -13.10
N ILE A 48 13.59 7.87 -12.76
CA ILE A 48 14.59 8.85 -13.23
C ILE A 48 14.62 8.81 -14.77
N ASP A 49 14.93 7.66 -15.34
CA ASP A 49 15.02 7.51 -16.80
C ASP A 49 13.65 7.67 -17.48
N SER A 50 12.60 7.07 -16.91
CA SER A 50 11.28 7.07 -17.56
C SER A 50 10.57 8.43 -17.57
N LEU A 51 10.94 9.33 -16.64
CA LEU A 51 10.42 10.69 -16.58
C LEU A 51 11.47 11.75 -16.95
N GLN A 52 12.69 11.35 -17.34
CA GLN A 52 13.81 12.22 -17.72
C GLN A 52 14.17 13.22 -16.60
N LEU A 53 14.37 12.70 -15.39
CA LEU A 53 14.64 13.47 -14.18
C LEU A 53 16.11 13.40 -13.77
N ASP A 54 17.03 13.62 -14.70
CA ASP A 54 18.48 13.38 -14.51
C ASP A 54 19.12 14.23 -13.38
N THR A 55 18.51 15.37 -13.05
CA THR A 55 18.99 16.29 -12.01
C THR A 55 18.27 16.09 -10.67
N VAL A 56 17.44 15.04 -10.53
CA VAL A 56 16.68 14.85 -9.31
C VAL A 56 17.58 14.36 -8.19
N HIS A 57 17.61 15.12 -7.11
CA HIS A 57 18.24 14.65 -5.89
C HIS A 57 17.34 13.56 -5.29
N THR A 58 16.11 13.86 -4.88
CA THR A 58 15.26 12.88 -4.18
C THR A 58 14.14 12.35 -5.07
N ILE A 59 14.06 11.03 -5.23
CA ILE A 59 12.92 10.35 -5.85
C ILE A 59 12.37 9.24 -4.95
N LEU A 60 11.07 9.29 -4.68
CA LEU A 60 10.41 8.32 -3.81
C LEU A 60 8.97 8.10 -4.25
N ARG A 61 8.61 6.84 -4.49
CA ARG A 61 7.23 6.40 -4.59
C ARG A 61 6.88 5.59 -3.34
N GLY A 62 5.78 5.95 -2.69
CA GLY A 62 5.27 5.26 -1.52
C GLY A 62 3.85 4.75 -1.71
N THR A 63 3.40 4.00 -0.72
CA THR A 63 2.00 3.57 -0.57
C THR A 63 1.46 4.14 0.73
N LEU A 64 0.24 4.70 0.69
CA LEU A 64 -0.48 5.19 1.86
C LEU A 64 -1.32 4.09 2.50
N ARG A 65 -1.37 4.09 3.82
CA ARG A 65 -2.25 3.27 4.66
C ARG A 65 -2.74 4.07 5.85
N TYR A 66 -3.80 3.61 6.49
CA TYR A 66 -4.15 4.13 7.81
C TYR A 66 -3.15 3.63 8.86
N LYS A 67 -2.87 4.50 9.83
CA LYS A 67 -1.89 4.26 10.88
C LYS A 67 -2.16 2.94 11.62
N GLY A 68 -1.11 2.15 11.81
CA GLY A 68 -1.16 0.84 12.44
C GLY A 68 -1.06 -0.33 11.46
N PHE A 69 -1.23 -0.11 10.15
CA PHE A 69 -1.11 -1.14 9.13
C PHE A 69 0.31 -1.77 9.09
N CYS A 70 1.37 -0.96 9.04
CA CYS A 70 2.77 -1.38 9.02
C CYS A 70 3.08 -2.22 10.27
N SER A 71 2.68 -1.71 11.43
CA SER A 71 2.85 -2.39 12.72
C SER A 71 2.15 -3.76 12.70
N ASN A 72 0.85 -3.80 12.40
CA ASN A 72 0.08 -5.04 12.39
C ASN A 72 0.59 -6.04 11.34
N THR A 73 0.97 -5.56 10.16
CA THR A 73 1.57 -6.39 9.10
C THR A 73 2.89 -6.99 9.56
N LEU A 74 3.77 -6.21 10.21
CA LEU A 74 5.01 -6.73 10.79
C LEU A 74 4.73 -7.79 11.86
N GLY A 75 3.67 -7.64 12.64
CA GLY A 75 3.20 -8.64 13.58
C GLY A 75 2.82 -9.96 12.89
N LEU A 76 2.03 -9.90 11.81
CA LEU A 76 1.66 -11.08 11.01
C LEU A 76 2.90 -11.78 10.41
N ILE A 77 3.90 -11.01 9.96
CA ILE A 77 5.18 -11.56 9.49
C ILE A 77 5.90 -12.30 10.62
N ARG A 78 6.03 -11.66 11.80
CA ARG A 78 6.72 -12.24 12.95
C ARG A 78 6.07 -13.54 13.42
N LEU A 79 4.74 -13.65 13.33
CA LEU A 79 3.98 -14.85 13.68
C LEU A 79 4.00 -15.94 12.59
N GLY A 80 4.65 -15.72 11.45
CA GLY A 80 4.73 -16.69 10.35
C GLY A 80 3.46 -16.78 9.50
N LEU A 81 2.46 -15.93 9.74
CA LEU A 81 1.18 -15.94 9.04
C LEU A 81 1.27 -15.47 7.58
N LEU A 82 2.35 -14.79 7.19
CA LEU A 82 2.62 -14.36 5.81
C LEU A 82 3.65 -15.25 5.09
N SER A 83 3.91 -16.46 5.58
CA SER A 83 4.76 -17.43 4.88
C SER A 83 4.06 -18.00 3.65
N ASP A 84 4.75 -18.02 2.51
CA ASP A 84 4.33 -18.66 1.26
C ASP A 84 4.71 -20.16 1.21
N LYS A 85 5.48 -20.63 2.20
CA LYS A 85 5.89 -22.04 2.30
C LYS A 85 4.72 -22.91 2.76
N PRO A 86 4.54 -24.10 2.17
CA PRO A 86 3.51 -25.03 2.64
C PRO A 86 3.68 -25.39 4.12
N HIS A 87 2.56 -25.53 4.84
CA HIS A 87 2.57 -25.87 6.27
C HIS A 87 1.87 -27.23 6.50
N PRO A 88 2.48 -28.19 7.22
CA PRO A 88 1.92 -29.55 7.40
C PRO A 88 0.50 -29.55 7.96
N SER A 89 0.20 -28.69 8.94
CA SER A 89 -1.14 -28.59 9.54
C SER A 89 -2.23 -28.20 8.54
N LEU A 90 -1.89 -27.40 7.52
CA LEU A 90 -2.84 -27.00 6.48
C LEU A 90 -3.10 -28.11 5.45
N GLN A 91 -2.28 -29.17 5.45
CA GLN A 91 -2.42 -30.30 4.52
C GLN A 91 -3.03 -31.52 5.20
N PHE A 92 -2.55 -31.86 6.40
CA PHE A 92 -2.78 -33.18 7.00
C PHE A 92 -3.61 -33.15 8.29
N THR A 93 -4.11 -31.97 8.71
CA THR A 93 -5.00 -31.87 9.88
C THR A 93 -6.43 -31.60 9.47
N ASP A 94 -7.35 -32.47 9.86
CA ASP A 94 -8.79 -32.27 9.69
C ASP A 94 -9.36 -31.39 10.80
N ASN A 95 -10.39 -30.61 10.46
CA ASN A 95 -11.09 -29.71 11.40
C ASN A 95 -10.16 -28.80 12.22
N LEU A 96 -9.08 -28.32 11.60
CA LEU A 96 -8.11 -27.42 12.23
C LEU A 96 -8.79 -26.08 12.58
N THR A 97 -8.74 -25.68 13.85
CA THR A 97 -9.19 -24.35 14.32
C THR A 97 -8.09 -23.30 14.20
N TRP A 98 -8.45 -22.02 14.23
CA TRP A 98 -7.45 -20.93 14.20
C TRP A 98 -6.51 -20.98 15.41
N LYS A 99 -7.04 -21.29 16.59
CA LYS A 99 -6.26 -21.49 17.80
C LYS A 99 -5.23 -22.62 17.64
N GLU A 100 -5.63 -23.77 17.10
CA GLU A 100 -4.71 -24.88 16.86
C GLU A 100 -3.66 -24.55 15.80
N PHE A 101 -4.05 -23.83 14.74
CA PHE A 101 -3.12 -23.41 13.71
C PHE A 101 -2.07 -22.43 14.27
N MET A 102 -2.49 -21.51 15.14
CA MET A 102 -1.58 -20.62 15.87
C MET A 102 -0.66 -21.39 16.82
N CYS A 103 -1.14 -22.42 17.51
CA CYS A 103 -0.27 -23.30 18.28
C CYS A 103 0.81 -23.92 17.40
N ASP A 104 0.42 -24.47 16.25
CA ASP A 104 1.36 -25.13 15.34
C ASP A 104 2.40 -24.15 14.77
N LEU A 105 1.99 -22.94 14.37
CA LEU A 105 2.90 -21.88 13.92
C LEU A 105 3.91 -21.46 14.99
N LEU A 106 3.48 -21.44 16.25
CA LEU A 106 4.30 -21.05 17.40
C LEU A 106 5.04 -22.23 18.05
N ASN A 107 4.95 -23.44 17.49
CA ASN A 107 5.50 -24.67 18.05
C ASN A 107 5.01 -24.98 19.48
N LEU A 108 3.74 -24.68 19.76
CA LEU A 108 3.07 -24.97 21.03
C LEU A 108 2.20 -26.23 20.89
N LYS A 109 1.87 -26.84 22.03
CA LYS A 109 0.89 -27.94 22.03
C LYS A 109 -0.52 -27.42 21.77
N ARG A 110 -1.35 -28.18 21.07
CA ARG A 110 -2.73 -27.77 20.71
C ARG A 110 -3.69 -27.66 21.90
N ASP A 111 -3.40 -28.32 23.01
CA ASP A 111 -4.14 -28.21 24.28
C ASP A 111 -3.73 -26.97 25.11
N THR A 112 -2.75 -26.19 24.65
CA THR A 112 -2.33 -24.95 25.32
C THR A 112 -3.50 -23.99 25.48
N SER A 113 -3.65 -23.39 26.67
CA SER A 113 -4.73 -22.44 26.93
C SER A 113 -4.60 -21.18 26.07
N VAL A 114 -5.73 -20.57 25.69
CA VAL A 114 -5.74 -19.30 24.94
C VAL A 114 -4.93 -18.22 25.65
N ASN A 115 -5.01 -18.12 26.98
CA ASN A 115 -4.23 -17.15 27.76
C ASN A 115 -2.72 -17.33 27.60
N THR A 116 -2.24 -18.58 27.60
CA THR A 116 -0.82 -18.88 27.38
C THR A 116 -0.41 -18.51 25.95
N ILE A 117 -1.24 -18.81 24.94
CA ILE A 117 -0.97 -18.44 23.55
C ILE A 117 -0.88 -16.92 23.41
N ARG A 118 -1.82 -16.17 24.01
CA ARG A 118 -1.79 -14.69 24.04
C ARG A 118 -0.49 -14.16 24.63
N SER A 119 -0.01 -14.74 25.73
CA SER A 119 1.27 -14.35 26.35
C SER A 119 2.45 -14.58 25.40
N VAL A 120 2.50 -15.71 24.70
CA VAL A 120 3.57 -16.00 23.72
C VAL A 120 3.49 -15.05 22.52
N VAL A 121 2.29 -14.82 21.98
CA VAL A 121 2.05 -13.87 20.89
C VAL A 121 2.51 -12.47 21.30
N LEU A 122 2.12 -12.00 22.49
CA LEU A 122 2.53 -10.69 23.00
C LEU A 122 4.06 -10.56 23.13
N GLN A 123 4.74 -11.59 23.61
CA GLN A 123 6.21 -11.60 23.70
C GLN A 123 6.88 -11.45 22.32
N GLN A 124 6.31 -12.06 21.28
CA GLN A 124 6.84 -12.00 19.92
C GLN A 124 6.51 -10.68 19.22
N LEU A 125 5.34 -10.12 19.49
CA LEU A 125 4.85 -8.87 18.91
C LEU A 125 5.44 -7.62 19.59
N LYS A 126 5.69 -7.68 20.90
CA LYS A 126 6.15 -6.58 21.76
C LYS A 126 5.19 -5.39 21.80
N ASN A 127 3.92 -5.58 21.44
CA ASN A 127 2.90 -4.54 21.40
C ASN A 127 1.49 -5.11 21.66
N GLU A 128 0.80 -4.57 22.65
CA GLU A 128 -0.58 -4.96 23.01
C GLU A 128 -1.59 -4.68 21.89
N SER A 129 -1.45 -3.57 21.14
CA SER A 129 -2.41 -3.25 20.07
C SER A 129 -2.36 -4.24 18.91
N GLN A 130 -1.20 -4.86 18.69
CA GLN A 130 -1.06 -5.93 17.72
C GLN A 130 -1.74 -7.22 18.22
N LEU A 131 -1.60 -7.56 19.51
CA LEU A 131 -2.33 -8.70 20.09
C LEU A 131 -3.84 -8.50 19.97
N GLU A 132 -4.34 -7.31 20.30
CA GLU A 132 -5.77 -7.00 20.14
C GLU A 132 -6.22 -7.16 18.68
N THR A 133 -5.38 -6.77 17.72
CA THR A 133 -5.66 -7.00 16.30
C THR A 133 -5.78 -8.50 15.97
N ILE A 134 -4.88 -9.34 16.50
CA ILE A 134 -4.93 -10.81 16.31
C ILE A 134 -6.25 -11.38 16.85
N ASP A 135 -6.72 -10.88 18.00
CA ASP A 135 -7.99 -11.30 18.59
C ASP A 135 -9.20 -10.86 17.76
N GLN A 136 -9.25 -9.59 17.35
CA GLN A 136 -10.34 -9.03 16.56
C GLN A 136 -10.47 -9.72 15.19
N LEU A 137 -9.34 -10.17 14.63
CA LEU A 137 -9.32 -10.98 13.42
C LEU A 137 -9.77 -12.44 13.65
N GLY A 138 -9.97 -12.86 14.91
CA GLY A 138 -10.43 -14.20 15.26
C GLY A 138 -9.35 -15.28 15.10
N LEU A 139 -8.08 -14.89 15.04
CA LEU A 139 -6.97 -15.81 14.77
C LEU A 139 -6.59 -16.71 15.96
N LEU A 140 -7.24 -16.51 17.12
CA LEU A 140 -7.12 -17.37 18.31
C LEU A 140 -8.43 -18.07 18.68
N SER A 141 -9.40 -18.12 17.76
CA SER A 141 -10.69 -18.74 18.02
C SER A 141 -10.59 -20.27 18.07
N GLU A 142 -11.25 -20.85 19.08
CA GLU A 142 -11.41 -22.31 19.25
C GLU A 142 -12.60 -22.87 18.46
N ASP A 143 -13.54 -22.01 18.04
CA ASP A 143 -14.77 -22.43 17.37
C ASP A 143 -14.71 -22.27 15.83
N ILE A 144 -13.80 -21.43 15.34
CA ILE A 144 -13.70 -21.12 13.92
C ILE A 144 -12.67 -22.05 13.26
N LEU A 145 -13.16 -22.86 12.32
CA LEU A 145 -12.33 -23.70 11.48
C LEU A 145 -11.57 -22.88 10.44
N VAL A 146 -10.32 -23.28 10.20
CA VAL A 146 -9.46 -22.71 9.17
C VAL A 146 -9.89 -23.22 7.81
N GLU A 147 -10.22 -22.30 6.90
CA GLU A 147 -10.37 -22.61 5.49
C GLU A 147 -9.00 -22.78 4.83
N LYS A 148 -8.46 -23.99 4.94
CA LYS A 148 -7.10 -24.34 4.54
C LYS A 148 -6.83 -23.99 3.06
N ARG A 149 -5.65 -23.43 2.81
CA ARG A 149 -5.00 -23.30 1.49
C ARG A 149 -3.60 -23.90 1.57
N SER A 150 -2.83 -23.81 0.48
CA SER A 150 -1.48 -24.40 0.37
C SER A 150 -0.51 -23.99 1.47
N ASN A 151 -0.56 -22.71 1.89
CA ASN A 151 0.38 -22.09 2.82
C ASN A 151 -0.34 -21.10 3.76
N PRO A 152 0.34 -20.60 4.82
CA PRO A 152 -0.23 -19.62 5.75
C PRO A 152 -0.71 -18.34 5.07
N LEU A 153 0.06 -17.79 4.11
CA LEU A 153 -0.28 -16.57 3.40
C LEU A 153 -1.61 -16.67 2.66
N ASP A 154 -1.82 -17.73 1.88
CA ASP A 154 -3.05 -17.95 1.11
C ASP A 154 -4.24 -18.20 2.04
N THR A 155 -4.00 -18.94 3.12
CA THR A 155 -5.02 -19.26 4.13
C THR A 155 -5.49 -18.00 4.84
N LEU A 156 -4.55 -17.17 5.31
CA LEU A 156 -4.84 -15.89 5.92
C LEU A 156 -5.49 -14.93 4.92
N SER A 157 -5.01 -14.88 3.68
CA SER A 157 -5.57 -13.99 2.64
C SER A 157 -7.04 -14.32 2.37
N ASN A 158 -7.38 -15.60 2.25
CA ASN A 158 -8.76 -16.05 2.12
C ASN A 158 -9.62 -15.66 3.34
N TRP A 159 -9.06 -15.78 4.55
CA TRP A 159 -9.73 -15.39 5.79
C TRP A 159 -10.00 -13.88 5.87
N LEU A 160 -8.98 -13.06 5.64
CA LEU A 160 -9.07 -11.61 5.68
C LEU A 160 -9.97 -11.07 4.57
N ALA A 161 -9.94 -11.66 3.37
CA ALA A 161 -10.81 -11.27 2.26
C ALA A 161 -12.30 -11.42 2.61
N LYS A 162 -12.66 -12.40 3.45
CA LYS A 162 -14.04 -12.56 3.93
C LYS A 162 -14.37 -11.59 5.05
N ARG A 163 -13.48 -11.46 6.05
CA ARG A 163 -13.72 -10.63 7.24
C ARG A 163 -13.66 -9.13 7.01
N LEU A 164 -12.79 -8.68 6.11
CA LEU A 164 -12.49 -7.27 5.87
C LEU A 164 -12.96 -6.82 4.48
N SER A 165 -13.98 -7.50 3.94
CA SER A 165 -14.64 -7.11 2.69
C SER A 165 -15.55 -5.90 2.92
N TYR A 166 -15.70 -5.10 1.87
CA TYR A 166 -16.68 -4.01 1.89
C TYR A 166 -18.11 -4.57 1.99
N GLY A 167 -18.83 -4.12 3.01
CA GLY A 167 -20.25 -4.39 3.17
C GLY A 167 -21.14 -3.47 2.30
N PRO A 168 -22.44 -3.76 2.23
CA PRO A 168 -23.41 -2.87 1.59
C PRO A 168 -23.37 -1.48 2.24
N ASN A 169 -23.35 -0.42 1.42
CA ASN A 169 -23.31 0.99 1.83
C ASN A 169 -21.97 1.49 2.41
N GLU A 170 -20.92 0.67 2.44
CA GLU A 170 -19.57 1.15 2.72
C GLU A 170 -18.95 1.80 1.48
N ARG A 171 -18.01 2.72 1.69
CA ARG A 171 -17.33 3.45 0.62
C ARG A 171 -15.82 3.24 0.73
N ASP A 172 -15.17 3.02 -0.40
CA ASP A 172 -13.72 3.08 -0.50
C ASP A 172 -13.24 4.52 -0.73
N ILE A 173 -11.92 4.69 -0.63
CA ILE A 173 -11.24 5.96 -0.84
C ILE A 173 -9.94 5.73 -1.60
N VAL A 174 -9.65 6.63 -2.53
CA VAL A 174 -8.34 6.74 -3.18
C VAL A 174 -7.75 8.11 -2.82
N ILE A 175 -6.55 8.09 -2.25
CA ILE A 175 -5.74 9.27 -1.97
C ILE A 175 -4.46 9.19 -2.78
N LEU A 176 -4.19 10.22 -3.58
CA LEU A 176 -2.92 10.43 -4.28
C LEU A 176 -2.36 11.78 -3.87
N HIS A 177 -1.08 11.80 -3.53
CA HIS A 177 -0.35 13.01 -3.17
C HIS A 177 1.00 13.00 -3.87
N HIS A 178 1.30 14.06 -4.61
CA HIS A 178 2.62 14.31 -5.18
C HIS A 178 3.24 15.54 -4.53
N GLU A 179 4.55 15.47 -4.26
CA GLU A 179 5.38 16.60 -3.87
C GLU A 179 6.52 16.74 -4.86
N VAL A 180 6.62 17.90 -5.51
CA VAL A 180 7.64 18.20 -6.51
C VAL A 180 8.41 19.44 -6.06
N GLY A 181 9.66 19.23 -5.64
CA GLY A 181 10.60 20.31 -5.37
C GLY A 181 11.22 20.81 -6.67
N VAL A 182 11.15 22.12 -6.91
CA VAL A 182 11.68 22.76 -8.11
C VAL A 182 12.66 23.85 -7.69
N THR A 183 13.85 23.84 -8.28
CA THR A 183 14.83 24.93 -8.16
C THR A 183 14.88 25.66 -9.49
N TRP A 184 14.46 26.92 -9.49
CA TRP A 184 14.47 27.74 -10.69
C TRP A 184 15.83 28.43 -10.86
N PRO A 185 16.42 28.39 -12.07
CA PRO A 185 17.61 29.17 -12.37
C PRO A 185 17.22 30.65 -12.37
N SER A 186 17.84 31.43 -11.48
CA SER A 186 17.64 32.88 -11.41
C SER A 186 18.99 33.59 -11.33
N VAL A 187 19.05 34.77 -11.94
CA VAL A 187 20.29 35.55 -12.13
C VAL A 187 20.83 36.10 -10.80
N SER A 188 19.98 36.23 -9.76
CA SER A 188 20.36 36.83 -8.47
C SER A 188 20.37 35.85 -7.30
N ARG A 189 19.45 34.89 -7.25
CA ARG A 189 19.38 33.84 -6.21
C ARG A 189 18.46 32.70 -6.65
N GLU A 190 18.86 31.45 -6.43
CA GLU A 190 18.02 30.28 -6.66
C GLU A 190 16.67 30.42 -5.93
N GLU A 191 15.57 30.33 -6.69
CA GLU A 191 14.22 30.31 -6.14
C GLU A 191 13.78 28.86 -6.00
N ASN A 192 13.44 28.45 -4.77
CA ASN A 192 12.96 27.10 -4.50
C ASN A 192 11.45 27.12 -4.32
N GLU A 193 10.78 26.19 -5.00
CA GLU A 193 9.34 25.99 -4.89
C GLU A 193 9.03 24.54 -4.53
N LEU A 194 7.99 24.35 -3.71
CA LEU A 194 7.36 23.06 -3.50
C LEU A 194 5.97 23.09 -4.14
N LYS A 195 5.76 22.25 -5.14
CA LYS A 195 4.45 22.04 -5.75
C LYS A 195 3.83 20.77 -5.19
N THR A 196 2.60 20.87 -4.69
CA THR A 196 1.82 19.71 -4.24
C THR A 196 0.63 19.47 -5.15
N ILE A 197 0.34 18.20 -5.41
CA ILE A 197 -0.83 17.76 -6.16
C ILE A 197 -1.57 16.74 -5.31
N GLU A 198 -2.81 17.06 -4.95
CA GLU A 198 -3.63 16.28 -4.03
C GLU A 198 -4.91 15.83 -4.75
N MET A 199 -5.19 14.52 -4.73
CA MET A 199 -6.41 13.94 -5.27
C MET A 199 -7.02 13.00 -4.23
N VAL A 200 -8.26 13.28 -3.84
CA VAL A 200 -9.03 12.45 -2.90
C VAL A 200 -10.36 12.12 -3.56
N ILE A 201 -10.62 10.84 -3.76
CA ILE A 201 -11.83 10.33 -4.42
C ILE A 201 -12.48 9.32 -3.49
N TYR A 202 -13.79 9.45 -3.28
CA TYR A 202 -14.61 8.48 -2.57
C TYR A 202 -15.45 7.67 -3.54
N GLY A 203 -15.68 6.40 -3.22
CA GLY A 203 -16.68 5.59 -3.89
C GLY A 203 -18.08 6.20 -3.73
N ASP A 204 -18.94 5.95 -4.71
CA ASP A 204 -20.37 6.28 -4.63
C ASP A 204 -21.22 5.00 -4.58
N GLN A 205 -22.55 5.15 -4.66
CA GLN A 205 -23.48 4.02 -4.60
C GLN A 205 -23.33 3.04 -5.77
N LYS A 206 -22.76 3.48 -6.90
CA LYS A 206 -22.66 2.71 -8.14
C LYS A 206 -21.27 2.11 -8.32
N TYR A 207 -20.22 2.87 -8.04
CA TYR A 207 -18.84 2.48 -8.30
C TYR A 207 -17.90 2.90 -7.17
N THR A 208 -16.98 2.01 -6.83
CA THR A 208 -15.86 2.31 -5.95
C THR A 208 -14.92 3.35 -6.57
N ALA A 209 -14.24 4.16 -5.75
CA ALA A 209 -13.21 5.08 -6.19
C ALA A 209 -12.11 4.35 -6.97
N MET A 210 -11.72 3.15 -6.50
CA MET A 210 -10.75 2.30 -7.20
C MET A 210 -11.24 1.89 -8.60
N ALA A 211 -12.50 1.44 -8.73
CA ALA A 211 -13.05 1.07 -10.04
C ALA A 211 -13.09 2.25 -11.00
N LYS A 212 -13.45 3.45 -10.52
CA LYS A 212 -13.44 4.67 -11.32
C LYS A 212 -12.04 5.04 -11.80
N ILE A 213 -11.08 5.17 -10.87
CA ILE A 213 -9.75 5.70 -11.20
C ILE A 213 -8.90 4.72 -12.03
N VAL A 214 -9.23 3.43 -12.03
CA VAL A 214 -8.59 2.43 -12.90
C VAL A 214 -9.35 2.25 -14.22
N GLY A 215 -10.68 2.15 -14.14
CA GLY A 215 -11.54 1.88 -15.29
C GLY A 215 -11.64 3.06 -16.26
N LEU A 216 -11.84 4.28 -15.76
CA LEU A 216 -12.02 5.46 -16.61
C LEU A 216 -10.81 5.76 -17.49
N PRO A 217 -9.55 5.80 -16.99
CA PRO A 217 -8.40 6.00 -17.86
C PRO A 217 -8.30 4.92 -18.95
N THR A 218 -8.60 3.67 -18.60
CA THR A 218 -8.59 2.54 -19.54
C THR A 218 -9.64 2.73 -20.64
N ALA A 219 -10.87 3.10 -20.27
CA ALA A 219 -11.96 3.35 -21.22
C ALA A 219 -11.68 4.56 -22.13
N ILE A 220 -11.17 5.66 -21.56
CA ILE A 220 -10.79 6.87 -22.30
C ILE A 220 -9.71 6.54 -23.33
N VAL A 221 -8.62 5.88 -22.92
CA VAL A 221 -7.53 5.51 -23.84
C VAL A 221 -8.02 4.54 -24.91
N THR A 222 -8.89 3.59 -24.56
CA THR A 222 -9.49 2.65 -25.53
C THR A 222 -10.27 3.42 -26.60
N ARG A 223 -11.11 4.38 -26.19
CA ARG A 223 -11.85 5.24 -27.12
C ARG A 223 -10.90 6.06 -28.01
N MET A 224 -9.90 6.73 -27.42
CA MET A 224 -8.91 7.53 -28.16
C MET A 224 -8.12 6.71 -29.20
N LEU A 225 -7.85 5.43 -28.93
CA LEU A 225 -7.21 4.52 -29.88
C LEU A 225 -8.14 4.18 -31.05
N VAL A 226 -9.43 3.91 -30.77
CA VAL A 226 -10.45 3.64 -31.81
C VAL A 226 -10.67 4.87 -32.70
N ASP A 227 -10.70 6.05 -32.10
CA ASP A 227 -10.89 7.33 -32.80
C ASP A 227 -9.63 7.82 -33.53
N ASN A 228 -8.53 7.05 -33.48
CA ASN A 228 -7.21 7.39 -34.03
C ASN A 228 -6.59 8.70 -33.49
N GLU A 229 -7.00 9.14 -32.29
CA GLU A 229 -6.36 10.27 -31.59
C GLU A 229 -4.96 9.92 -31.07
N ILE A 230 -4.71 8.63 -30.78
CA ILE A 230 -3.40 8.10 -30.43
C ILE A 230 -2.90 7.23 -31.59
N SER A 231 -1.94 7.75 -32.36
CA SER A 231 -1.39 7.07 -33.54
C SER A 231 -0.11 6.29 -33.27
N ASP A 232 0.53 6.48 -32.10
CA ASP A 232 1.74 5.78 -31.72
C ASP A 232 1.58 4.24 -31.83
N ARG A 233 2.63 3.55 -32.27
CA ARG A 233 2.66 2.10 -32.47
C ARG A 233 3.66 1.44 -31.52
N GLY A 234 3.42 0.18 -31.17
CA GLY A 234 4.26 -0.59 -30.25
C GLY A 234 3.79 -0.49 -28.80
N VAL A 235 4.71 -0.75 -27.86
CA VAL A 235 4.42 -0.68 -26.41
C VAL A 235 4.63 0.75 -25.93
N VAL A 236 3.54 1.49 -25.79
CA VAL A 236 3.55 2.93 -25.48
C VAL A 236 3.15 3.16 -24.03
N LYS A 237 3.91 4.00 -23.32
CA LYS A 237 3.57 4.49 -21.97
C LYS A 237 2.95 5.89 -22.06
N PRO A 238 2.02 6.26 -21.15
CA PRO A 238 1.36 7.58 -21.16
C PRO A 238 2.24 8.69 -20.59
N VAL A 239 3.50 8.78 -21.02
CA VAL A 239 4.47 9.81 -20.57
C VAL A 239 4.58 10.98 -21.55
N LYS A 240 4.11 10.81 -22.79
CA LYS A 240 4.09 11.89 -23.78
C LYS A 240 3.00 12.90 -23.42
N ARG A 241 3.36 14.19 -23.48
CA ARG A 241 2.47 15.32 -23.17
C ARG A 241 1.16 15.28 -23.94
N THR A 242 1.24 15.01 -25.24
CA THR A 242 0.06 14.91 -26.12
C THR A 242 -0.90 13.80 -25.70
N ILE A 243 -0.41 12.73 -25.07
CA ILE A 243 -1.23 11.62 -24.60
C ILE A 243 -1.82 11.94 -23.22
N TYR A 244 -0.98 12.25 -22.23
CA TYR A 244 -1.50 12.43 -20.86
C TYR A 244 -2.38 13.67 -20.72
N GLN A 245 -2.16 14.74 -21.48
CA GLN A 245 -2.99 15.94 -21.38
C GLN A 245 -4.44 15.68 -21.83
N SER A 246 -4.62 14.94 -22.93
CA SER A 246 -5.95 14.56 -23.41
C SER A 246 -6.64 13.62 -22.42
N ILE A 247 -5.93 12.64 -21.86
CA ILE A 247 -6.48 11.74 -20.82
C ILE A 247 -6.90 12.55 -19.58
N LEU A 248 -6.05 13.45 -19.09
CA LEU A 248 -6.36 14.30 -17.93
C LEU A 248 -7.55 15.24 -18.19
N HIS A 249 -7.70 15.75 -19.41
CA HIS A 249 -8.85 16.56 -19.80
C HIS A 249 -10.16 15.76 -19.76
N GLU A 250 -10.17 14.55 -20.34
CA GLU A 250 -11.33 13.67 -20.32
C GLU A 250 -11.66 13.18 -18.90
N LEU A 251 -10.66 12.88 -18.07
CA LEU A 251 -10.87 12.54 -16.66
C LEU A 251 -11.56 13.67 -15.88
N LYS A 252 -11.21 14.93 -16.15
CA LYS A 252 -11.93 16.08 -15.55
C LYS A 252 -13.38 16.15 -15.98
N ARG A 253 -13.69 15.82 -17.25
CA ARG A 253 -15.08 15.76 -17.74
C ARG A 253 -15.89 14.65 -17.08
N GLU A 254 -15.24 13.54 -16.71
CA GLU A 254 -15.80 12.45 -15.91
C GLU A 254 -15.86 12.77 -14.39
N GLY A 255 -15.56 14.02 -14.01
CA GLY A 255 -15.66 14.49 -12.62
C GLY A 255 -14.46 14.12 -11.74
N ILE A 256 -13.36 13.65 -12.32
CA ILE A 256 -12.11 13.40 -11.57
C ILE A 256 -11.32 14.70 -11.46
N SER A 257 -11.21 15.22 -10.25
CA SER A 257 -10.51 16.48 -9.95
C SER A 257 -9.38 16.30 -8.93
N TRP A 258 -8.38 17.18 -9.01
CA TRP A 258 -7.29 17.29 -8.06
C TRP A 258 -7.00 18.77 -7.77
N THR A 259 -6.36 19.04 -6.64
CA THR A 259 -5.94 20.39 -6.25
C THR A 259 -4.44 20.52 -6.36
N GLU A 260 -3.98 21.66 -6.87
CA GLU A 260 -2.57 22.00 -7.00
C GLU A 260 -2.25 23.20 -6.10
N LYS A 261 -1.15 23.14 -5.35
CA LYS A 261 -0.66 24.25 -4.53
C LYS A 261 0.82 24.47 -4.79
N THR A 262 1.26 25.73 -4.74
CA THR A 262 2.68 26.10 -4.84
C THR A 262 3.08 26.86 -3.57
N ILE A 263 4.13 26.40 -2.91
CA ILE A 263 4.71 27.00 -1.71
C ILE A 263 6.11 27.47 -2.07
N LYS A 264 6.38 28.77 -1.97
CA LYS A 264 7.73 29.33 -2.14
C LYS A 264 8.55 29.06 -0.88
N LYS A 265 9.78 28.56 -1.04
CA LYS A 265 10.72 28.25 0.04
C LYS A 265 11.88 29.25 0.09
#